data_AF-A0A7J8MEM2-F1
#
_entry.id   AF-A0A7J8MEM2-F1
#
_cell.length_a   1.000
_cell.length_b   1.000
_cell.length_c   1.000
_cell.angle_alpha   90.00
_cell.angle_beta   90.00
_cell.angle_gamma   90.00
#
_symmetry.space_group_name_H-M   'P 1'
#
loop_
_entity.id
_entity.type
_entity.pdbx_description
1 polymer ?
#
loop_
_entity_poly.entity_id
_entity_poly.type
_entity_poly.pdbx_seq_one_letter_code
_entity_poly.pdbx_strand_id
1 'polypeptide(L)'
;MTNLGAQPFMISALGFDMLGIRKHQYVETPIVCHILDVTREVTVGVANVEAVEMFLSPEWIQQFKHTIHSAPLLMVDANLSPPTLEVACRRTFKTSL
;
A
#
# COMPACT_ATOMS: atom_id res chain seq x y z
N MET A 1 13.05 0.00 1.56
CA MET A 1 13.92 -0.19 0.37
C MET A 1 14.93 0.95 0.16
N THR A 2 14.60 2.20 0.50
CA THR A 2 15.50 3.36 0.39
C THR A 2 16.82 3.23 1.16
N ASN A 3 16.78 2.66 2.38
CA ASN A 3 17.98 2.42 3.20
C ASN A 3 18.99 1.43 2.57
N LEU A 4 18.62 0.75 1.47
CA LEU A 4 19.49 -0.14 0.70
C LEU A 4 19.98 0.51 -0.61
N GLY A 5 19.79 1.82 -0.79
CA GLY A 5 20.21 2.56 -1.99
C GLY A 5 19.23 2.51 -3.16
N ALA A 6 18.09 1.82 -3.03
CA ALA A 6 17.03 1.82 -4.04
C ALA A 6 16.19 3.10 -4.00
N GLN A 7 15.61 3.49 -5.14
CA GLN A 7 14.67 4.61 -5.24
C GLN A 7 13.26 4.10 -5.58
N PRO A 8 12.49 3.61 -4.58
CA PRO A 8 11.14 3.11 -4.83
C PRO A 8 10.15 4.24 -5.08
N PHE A 9 9.13 3.96 -5.87
CA PHE A 9 7.93 4.78 -5.96
C PHE A 9 6.82 4.14 -5.12
N MET A 10 6.31 4.86 -4.11
CA MET A 10 5.27 4.35 -3.21
C MET A 10 3.89 4.85 -3.64
N ILE A 11 2.93 3.93 -3.73
CA ILE A 11 1.50 4.24 -3.88
C ILE A 11 0.82 3.81 -2.58
N SER A 12 0.19 4.74 -1.86
CA SER A 12 -0.45 4.47 -0.57
C SER A 12 -1.64 5.40 -0.30
N ALA A 13 -2.31 5.27 0.85
CA ALA A 13 -3.35 6.19 1.32
C ALA A 13 -3.06 6.58 2.78
N LEU A 14 -3.03 7.88 3.08
CA LEU A 14 -2.79 8.44 4.42
C LEU A 14 -3.65 9.70 4.61
N GLY A 15 -3.84 10.10 5.86
CA GLY A 15 -4.53 11.35 6.22
C GLY A 15 -3.70 12.63 6.06
N PHE A 16 -2.37 12.57 5.86
CA PHE A 16 -1.47 13.75 5.75
C PHE A 16 -0.41 13.66 4.63
N ASP A 17 0.25 14.79 4.34
CA ASP A 17 0.93 15.15 3.09
C ASP A 17 2.22 14.36 2.72
N MET A 18 2.12 13.45 1.73
CA MET A 18 3.25 12.92 0.93
C MET A 18 2.85 12.70 -0.54
N LEU A 19 3.78 12.84 -1.49
CA LEU A 19 3.55 12.56 -2.91
C LEU A 19 3.33 11.04 -3.15
N GLY A 20 2.40 10.67 -4.05
CA GLY A 20 2.05 9.26 -4.32
C GLY A 20 1.00 8.67 -3.38
N ILE A 21 0.49 9.47 -2.44
CA ILE A 21 -0.44 9.04 -1.40
C ILE A 21 -1.81 9.67 -1.62
N ARG A 22 -2.86 8.85 -1.72
CA ARG A 22 -4.24 9.34 -1.85
C ARG A 22 -4.63 10.07 -0.57
N LYS A 23 -5.10 11.30 -0.71
CA LYS A 23 -5.64 12.12 0.37
C LYS A 23 -7.15 12.28 0.17
N HIS A 24 -7.91 12.14 1.24
CA HIS A 24 -9.33 12.45 1.26
C HIS A 24 -9.70 12.94 2.66
N GLN A 25 -10.63 13.88 2.78
CA GLN A 25 -11.07 14.45 4.07
C GLN A 25 -11.68 13.42 5.04
N TYR A 26 -11.88 12.18 4.59
CA TYR A 26 -12.45 11.08 5.38
C TYR A 26 -11.46 9.91 5.53
N VAL A 27 -10.18 10.11 5.16
CA VAL A 27 -9.13 9.09 5.32
C VAL A 27 -8.43 9.34 6.65
N GLU A 28 -8.65 8.47 7.62
CA GLU A 28 -7.80 8.39 8.80
C GLU A 28 -6.50 7.66 8.44
N THR A 29 -5.35 8.16 8.91
CA THR A 29 -4.08 7.44 8.72
C THR A 29 -4.16 6.08 9.42
N PRO A 30 -3.82 4.96 8.76
CA PRO A 30 -3.77 3.65 9.40
C PRO A 30 -2.92 3.64 10.68
N ILE A 31 -3.41 3.01 11.76
CA ILE A 31 -2.73 2.91 13.05
C ILE A 31 -2.63 1.45 13.44
N VAL A 32 -1.45 1.04 13.91
CA VAL A 32 -1.23 -0.25 14.58
C VAL A 32 -0.66 0.01 15.96
N CYS A 33 -1.29 -0.58 16.98
CA CYS A 33 -0.89 -0.50 18.37
C CYS A 33 -0.55 -1.91 18.88
N HIS A 34 0.68 -2.09 19.35
CA HIS A 34 1.12 -3.33 19.99
C HIS A 34 1.41 -3.06 21.46
N ILE A 35 0.89 -3.92 22.34
CA ILE A 35 1.30 -4.01 23.74
C ILE A 35 2.33 -5.14 23.82
N LEU A 36 3.50 -4.82 24.34
CA LEU A 36 4.58 -5.79 24.53
C LEU A 36 4.59 -6.30 25.98
N ASP A 37 4.95 -7.56 26.16
CA ASP A 37 5.18 -8.14 27.47
C ASP A 37 6.61 -7.87 27.98
N VAL A 38 6.97 -8.47 29.12
CA VAL A 38 8.32 -8.35 29.71
C VAL A 38 9.42 -9.00 28.87
N THR A 39 9.06 -9.91 27.96
CA THR A 39 9.98 -10.56 27.02
C THR A 39 10.19 -9.74 25.74
N ARG A 40 9.43 -8.65 25.58
CA ARG A 40 9.35 -7.79 24.38
C ARG A 40 8.60 -8.42 23.21
N GLU A 41 7.78 -9.43 23.48
CA GLU A 41 6.88 -10.03 22.49
C GLU A 41 5.51 -9.35 22.52
N VAL A 42 4.80 -9.37 21.39
CA VAL A 42 3.46 -8.77 21.27
C VAL A 42 2.46 -9.64 22.02
N THR A 43 1.89 -9.12 23.12
CA THR A 43 0.82 -9.80 23.86
C THR A 43 -0.57 -9.41 23.38
N VAL A 44 -0.74 -8.18 22.88
CA VAL A 44 -2.00 -7.67 22.32
C VAL A 44 -1.68 -6.76 21.15
N GLY A 45 -2.43 -6.90 20.06
CA GLY A 45 -2.33 -6.02 18.89
C GLY A 45 -3.69 -5.51 18.45
N VAL A 46 -3.79 -4.21 18.16
CA VAL A 46 -4.95 -3.58 17.54
C VAL A 46 -4.47 -2.88 16.27
N ALA A 47 -5.10 -3.16 15.14
CA ALA A 47 -4.80 -2.54 13.86
C ALA A 47 -6.07 -1.94 13.26
N ASN A 48 -6.04 -0.64 12.98
CA ASN A 48 -6.99 0.02 12.10
C ASN A 48 -6.27 0.34 10.78
N VAL A 49 -6.51 -0.49 9.77
CA VAL A 49 -5.92 -0.37 8.43
C VAL A 49 -6.97 -0.11 7.34
N GLU A 50 -8.21 0.16 7.75
CA GLU A 50 -9.39 0.31 6.89
C GLU A 50 -9.17 1.35 5.79
N ALA A 51 -8.41 2.40 6.07
CA ALA A 51 -8.07 3.42 5.10
C ALA A 51 -7.35 2.88 3.85
N VAL A 52 -6.49 1.89 4.01
CA VAL A 52 -5.79 1.25 2.88
C VAL A 52 -6.79 0.45 2.05
N GLU A 53 -7.59 -0.39 2.70
CA GLU A 53 -8.55 -1.27 2.03
C GLU A 53 -9.65 -0.49 1.29
N MET A 54 -10.18 0.57 1.91
CA MET A 54 -11.30 1.34 1.38
C MET A 54 -10.87 2.43 0.39
N PHE A 55 -9.73 3.09 0.61
CA PHE A 55 -9.36 4.27 -0.19
C PHE A 55 -8.28 4.00 -1.24
N LEU A 56 -7.51 2.91 -1.17
CA LEU A 56 -6.74 2.46 -2.33
C LEU A 56 -7.64 1.64 -3.27
N SER A 57 -8.57 2.33 -3.92
CA SER A 57 -9.49 1.69 -4.85
C SER A 57 -8.79 1.29 -6.17
N PRO A 58 -9.34 0.35 -6.94
CA PRO A 58 -8.76 -0.07 -8.21
C PRO A 58 -8.57 1.09 -9.19
N GLU A 59 -9.49 2.05 -9.20
CA GLU A 59 -9.45 3.24 -10.06
C GLU A 59 -8.28 4.16 -9.70
N TRP A 60 -7.96 4.25 -8.40
CA TRP A 60 -6.80 5.02 -7.94
C TRP A 60 -5.50 4.39 -8.43
N ILE A 61 -5.35 3.07 -8.30
CA ILE A 61 -4.18 2.33 -8.81
C ILE A 61 -4.04 2.51 -10.33
N GLN A 62 -5.15 2.54 -11.07
CA GLN A 62 -5.12 2.74 -12.52
C GLN A 62 -4.51 4.08 -12.95
N GLN A 63 -4.55 5.13 -12.12
CA GLN A 63 -3.92 6.40 -12.43
C GLN A 63 -2.40 6.27 -12.57
N PHE A 64 -1.79 5.28 -11.91
CA PHE A 64 -0.35 5.00 -11.94
C PHE A 64 0.03 3.89 -12.92
N LYS A 65 -0.85 3.53 -13.88
CA LYS A 65 -0.61 2.45 -14.84
C LYS A 65 0.75 2.52 -15.54
N HIS A 66 1.21 3.73 -15.89
CA HIS A 66 2.48 3.92 -16.59
C HIS A 66 3.68 3.66 -15.67
N THR A 67 3.60 4.10 -14.41
CA THR A 67 4.62 3.84 -13.39
C THR A 67 4.71 2.35 -13.10
N ILE A 68 3.56 1.68 -12.91
CA ILE A 68 3.50 0.24 -12.62
C ILE A 68 4.05 -0.56 -13.82
N HIS A 69 3.68 -0.21 -15.04
CA HIS A 69 4.13 -0.94 -16.24
C HIS A 69 5.63 -0.77 -16.52
N SER A 70 6.19 0.39 -16.19
CA SER A 70 7.61 0.71 -16.41
C SER A 70 8.49 0.26 -15.26
N ALA A 71 7.92 -0.11 -14.11
CA ALA A 71 8.67 -0.55 -12.95
C ALA A 71 9.34 -1.92 -13.20
N PRO A 72 10.62 -2.10 -12.82
CA PRO A 72 11.29 -3.39 -12.96
C PRO A 72 10.77 -4.45 -11.98
N LEU A 73 10.16 -4.01 -10.87
CA LEU A 73 9.55 -4.85 -9.84
C LEU A 73 8.37 -4.10 -9.22
N LEU A 74 7.23 -4.78 -9.11
CA LEU A 74 6.10 -4.32 -8.32
C LEU A 74 6.05 -5.14 -7.02
N MET A 75 6.01 -4.46 -5.88
CA MET A 75 5.82 -5.08 -4.57
C MET A 75 4.47 -4.63 -4.02
N VAL A 76 3.61 -5.59 -3.67
CA VAL A 76 2.26 -5.35 -3.16
C VAL A 76 2.12 -5.89 -1.74
N ASP A 77 1.28 -5.25 -0.94
CA ASP A 77 0.96 -5.66 0.43
C ASP A 77 -0.44 -6.31 0.46
N ALA A 78 -0.64 -7.28 1.34
CA ALA A 78 -1.93 -7.94 1.56
C ALA A 78 -2.98 -7.02 2.21
N ASN A 79 -2.59 -5.86 2.73
CA ASN A 79 -3.50 -4.81 3.21
C ASN A 79 -4.34 -4.16 2.08
N LEU A 80 -4.03 -4.43 0.81
CA LEU A 80 -4.88 -4.02 -0.31
C LEU A 80 -6.12 -4.91 -0.41
N SER A 81 -7.27 -4.31 -0.72
CA SER A 81 -8.47 -5.10 -0.96
C SER A 81 -8.30 -6.04 -2.17
N PRO A 82 -8.95 -7.23 -2.17
CA PRO A 82 -8.84 -8.19 -3.26
C PRO A 82 -9.02 -7.63 -4.69
N PRO A 83 -10.03 -6.76 -4.98
CA PRO A 83 -10.16 -6.19 -6.33
C PRO A 83 -8.99 -5.25 -6.69
N THR A 84 -8.45 -4.53 -5.71
CA THR A 84 -7.28 -3.66 -5.93
C THR A 84 -6.02 -4.48 -6.22
N LEU A 85 -5.82 -5.59 -5.49
CA LEU A 85 -4.74 -6.55 -5.77
C LEU A 85 -4.85 -7.13 -7.17
N GLU A 86 -6.04 -7.55 -7.60
CA GLU A 86 -6.26 -8.10 -8.93
C GLU A 86 -5.86 -7.09 -10.02
N VAL A 87 -6.30 -5.83 -9.90
CA VAL A 87 -5.94 -4.77 -10.86
C VAL A 87 -4.45 -4.47 -10.84
N ALA A 88 -3.81 -4.42 -9.67
CA ALA A 88 -2.37 -4.21 -9.57
C ALA A 88 -1.58 -5.35 -10.27
N CYS A 89 -1.92 -6.61 -9.98
CA CYS A 89 -1.23 -7.79 -10.49
C CYS A 89 -1.52 -8.05 -11.98
N ARG A 90 -2.74 -7.81 -12.48
CA ARG A 90 -3.05 -8.01 -13.90
C ARG A 90 -2.27 -7.07 -14.81
N ARG A 91 -1.87 -5.90 -14.31
CA ARG A 91 -1.12 -4.89 -15.07
C ARG A 91 0.38 -5.16 -15.14
N THR A 92 0.90 -6.07 -14.30
CA THR A 92 2.29 -6.54 -14.37
C THR A 92 2.48 -7.73 -15.29
N PHE A 93 1.41 -8.42 -15.70
CA PHE A 93 1.48 -9.46 -16.73
C PHE A 93 1.73 -8.83 -18.10
N LYS A 94 3.00 -8.78 -18.50
CA LYS A 94 3.35 -8.72 -19.92
C LYS A 94 2.87 -10.02 -20.55
N THR A 95 1.93 -9.97 -21.48
CA THR A 95 1.76 -11.05 -22.46
C THR A 95 3.00 -11.06 -23.35
N SER A 96 4.01 -11.81 -22.94
CA SER A 96 5.05 -12.29 -23.85
C SER A 96 4.53 -13.55 -24.53
N LEU A 97 3.90 -13.35 -25.68
CA LEU A 97 3.71 -14.35 -26.74
C LEU A 97 4.24 -13.73 -28.03
#